data_AF-A0A962R004-F1
#
_entry.id   AF-A0A962R004-F1
#
_cell.length_a   1.000
_cell.length_b   1.000
_cell.length_c   1.000
_cell.angle_alpha   90.00
_cell.angle_beta   90.00
_cell.angle_gamma   90.00
#
_symmetry.space_group_name_H-M   'P 1'
#
loop_
_entity.id
_entity.type
_entity.pdbx_description
1 polymer ?
#
loop_
_entity_poly.entity_id
_entity_poly.type
_entity_poly.pdbx_seq_one_letter_code
_entity_poly.pdbx_strand_id
1 'polypeptide(L)'
;MLAKIRRMYFRDKVPLREIARQTGLSRNTLKHWLRENEMREPAYPPRANPSILDPYKDQLAHWLRTDSHRPKRDRRTAKVLFQLLQAQGYPGGYARVAIFAKQWREAGGASPARQAFIPLRFAPGEAFQFD
;
A
#
# COMPACT_ATOMS: atom_id res chain seq x y z
N MET A 1 -11.81 -23.11 -8.69
CA MET A 1 -12.68 -23.21 -9.91
C MET A 1 -12.00 -23.94 -11.07
N LEU A 2 -10.74 -23.60 -11.39
CA LEU A 2 -9.95 -24.18 -12.49
C LEU A 2 -9.83 -25.73 -12.46
N ALA A 3 -9.72 -26.32 -11.27
CA ALA A 3 -9.68 -27.78 -11.06
C ALA A 3 -10.85 -28.52 -11.70
N LYS A 4 -12.06 -27.99 -11.48
CA LYS A 4 -13.30 -28.58 -11.96
C LYS A 4 -13.35 -28.54 -13.49
N ILE A 5 -12.95 -27.42 -14.09
CA ILE A 5 -12.91 -27.24 -15.55
C ILE A 5 -11.92 -28.23 -16.21
N ARG A 6 -10.71 -28.36 -15.65
CA ARG A 6 -9.71 -29.32 -16.16
C ARG A 6 -10.19 -30.76 -16.02
N ARG A 7 -10.81 -31.12 -14.89
CA ARG A 7 -11.46 -32.43 -14.70
C ARG A 7 -12.50 -32.70 -15.79
N MET A 8 -13.43 -31.76 -15.99
CA MET A 8 -14.52 -31.92 -16.96
C MET A 8 -13.98 -32.11 -18.38
N TYR A 9 -12.93 -31.39 -18.76
CA TYR A 9 -12.36 -31.45 -20.09
C TYR A 9 -11.44 -32.67 -20.31
N PHE A 10 -10.44 -32.88 -19.44
CA PHE A 10 -9.41 -33.89 -19.66
C PHE A 10 -9.85 -35.31 -19.25
N ARG A 11 -10.59 -35.45 -18.15
CA ARG A 11 -11.07 -36.74 -17.63
C ARG A 11 -12.46 -37.06 -18.16
N ASP A 12 -13.42 -36.17 -17.93
CA ASP A 12 -14.83 -36.46 -18.21
C ASP A 12 -15.20 -36.21 -19.70
N LYS A 13 -14.25 -35.72 -20.51
CA LYS A 13 -14.37 -35.45 -21.96
C LYS A 13 -15.58 -34.59 -22.35
N VAL A 14 -16.03 -33.73 -21.44
CA VAL A 14 -17.15 -32.81 -21.69
C VAL A 14 -16.74 -31.76 -22.74
N PRO A 15 -17.57 -31.52 -23.77
CA PRO A 15 -17.23 -30.55 -24.81
C PRO A 15 -17.20 -29.12 -24.25
N LEU A 16 -16.30 -28.28 -24.75
CA LEU A 16 -16.08 -26.90 -24.26
C LEU A 16 -17.37 -26.05 -24.19
N ARG A 17 -18.30 -26.25 -25.14
CA ARG A 17 -19.58 -25.53 -25.18
C ARG A 17 -20.44 -25.82 -23.93
N GLU A 18 -20.39 -27.05 -23.45
CA GLU A 18 -21.18 -27.52 -22.33
C GLU A 18 -20.54 -27.08 -21.01
N ILE A 19 -19.19 -27.11 -20.95
CA ILE A 19 -18.44 -26.51 -19.84
C ILE A 19 -18.76 -25.02 -19.72
N ALA A 20 -18.80 -24.27 -20.83
CA ALA A 20 -19.16 -22.85 -20.83
C ALA A 20 -20.58 -22.63 -20.29
N ARG A 21 -21.55 -23.42 -20.75
CA ARG A 21 -22.95 -23.35 -20.29
C ARG A 21 -23.09 -23.62 -18.79
N GLN A 22 -22.36 -24.61 -18.27
CA GLN A 22 -22.43 -25.00 -16.85
C GLN A 22 -21.66 -24.07 -15.91
N THR A 23 -20.57 -23.44 -16.39
CA THR A 23 -19.71 -22.58 -15.56
C THR A 23 -19.98 -21.09 -15.72
N GLY A 24 -20.72 -20.68 -16.75
CA GLY A 24 -20.94 -19.27 -17.09
C GLY A 24 -19.70 -18.56 -17.64
N LEU A 25 -18.60 -19.28 -17.85
CA LEU A 25 -17.35 -18.72 -18.36
C LEU A 25 -17.35 -18.65 -19.89
N SER A 26 -16.73 -17.60 -20.43
CA SER A 26 -16.54 -17.47 -21.87
C SER A 26 -15.70 -18.63 -22.42
N ARG A 27 -16.02 -19.08 -23.64
CA ARG A 27 -15.24 -20.12 -24.32
C ARG A 27 -13.77 -19.70 -24.51
N ASN A 28 -13.49 -18.40 -24.62
CA ASN A 28 -12.13 -17.87 -24.74
C ASN A 28 -11.34 -18.06 -23.44
N THR A 29 -11.96 -17.76 -22.29
CA THR A 29 -11.38 -18.01 -20.96
C THR A 29 -11.08 -19.50 -20.77
N LEU A 30 -12.04 -20.37 -21.10
CA LEU A 30 -11.84 -21.82 -21.00
C LEU A 30 -10.70 -22.32 -21.89
N LYS A 31 -10.62 -21.87 -23.16
CA LYS A 31 -9.52 -22.22 -24.07
C LYS A 31 -8.17 -21.78 -23.52
N HIS A 32 -8.09 -20.56 -22.99
CA HIS A 32 -6.86 -20.02 -22.41
C HIS A 32 -6.41 -20.85 -21.20
N TRP A 33 -7.30 -21.10 -20.25
CA TRP A 33 -7.02 -21.87 -19.03
C TRP A 33 -6.71 -23.36 -19.27
N LEU A 34 -7.22 -23.94 -20.37
CA LEU A 34 -6.95 -25.33 -20.74
C LEU A 34 -5.65 -25.49 -21.55
N ARG A 35 -5.11 -24.41 -22.15
CA ARG A 35 -3.81 -24.41 -22.83
C ARG A 35 -2.65 -24.37 -21.85
N GLU A 36 -2.80 -23.65 -20.75
CA GLU A 36 -1.77 -23.56 -19.72
C GLU A 36 -1.64 -24.90 -18.99
N ASN A 37 -0.42 -25.43 -18.86
CA ASN A 37 -0.21 -26.73 -18.24
C ASN A 37 -0.25 -26.65 -16.70
N GLU A 38 0.10 -25.48 -16.17
CA GLU A 38 0.10 -25.20 -14.74
C GLU A 38 -1.25 -24.73 -14.23
N MET A 39 -1.55 -25.13 -13.01
CA MET A 39 -2.80 -24.83 -12.33
C MET A 39 -2.67 -23.55 -11.51
N ARG A 40 -2.48 -22.41 -12.20
CA ARG A 40 -2.40 -21.10 -11.55
C ARG A 40 -3.73 -20.37 -11.67
N GLU A 41 -4.19 -19.80 -10.56
CA GLU A 41 -5.30 -18.85 -10.64
C GLU A 41 -4.82 -17.57 -11.35
N PRO A 42 -5.64 -16.96 -12.23
CA PRO A 42 -5.26 -15.71 -12.88
C PRO A 42 -5.01 -14.63 -11.83
N ALA A 43 -3.76 -14.18 -11.75
CA ALA A 43 -3.40 -13.04 -10.92
C ALA A 43 -3.29 -11.81 -11.83
N TYR A 44 -4.10 -10.80 -11.57
CA TYR A 44 -3.90 -9.51 -12.21
C TYR A 44 -2.67 -8.84 -11.59
N PRO A 45 -1.81 -8.19 -12.40
CA PRO A 45 -0.78 -7.34 -11.84
C PRO A 45 -1.45 -6.23 -11.01
N PRO A 46 -0.80 -5.78 -9.92
CA PRO A 46 -1.31 -4.64 -9.17
C PRO A 46 -1.46 -3.43 -10.10
N ARG A 47 -2.60 -2.77 -10.03
CA ARG A 47 -2.89 -1.60 -10.87
C ARG A 47 -2.00 -0.43 -10.45
N ALA A 48 -0.99 -0.11 -11.25
CA ALA A 48 -0.19 1.09 -11.07
C ALA A 48 -0.94 2.30 -11.66
N ASN A 49 -1.61 3.08 -10.80
CA ASN A 49 -2.21 4.35 -11.22
C ASN A 49 -1.27 5.48 -10.80
N PRO A 50 -0.54 6.11 -11.75
CA PRO A 50 0.33 7.23 -11.41
C PRO A 50 -0.50 8.38 -10.86
N SER A 51 -0.03 8.92 -9.75
CA SER A 51 -0.60 10.06 -9.07
C SER A 51 0.12 11.33 -9.52
N ILE A 52 -0.62 12.42 -9.71
CA ILE A 52 -0.05 13.74 -10.07
C ILE A 52 0.97 14.27 -9.04
N LEU A 53 0.92 13.74 -7.82
CA LEU A 53 1.87 14.03 -6.74
C LEU A 53 3.18 13.23 -6.86
N ASP A 54 3.21 12.14 -7.64
CA ASP A 54 4.34 11.20 -7.68
C ASP A 54 5.69 11.87 -7.99
N PRO A 55 5.80 12.80 -8.97
CA PRO A 55 7.06 13.50 -9.23
C PRO A 55 7.57 14.35 -8.06
N TYR A 56 6.69 14.71 -7.12
CA TYR A 56 6.96 15.61 -6.01
C TYR A 56 7.09 14.86 -4.66
N LYS A 57 6.83 13.55 -4.63
CA LYS A 57 6.82 12.76 -3.39
C LYS A 57 8.15 12.77 -2.67
N ASP A 58 9.25 12.64 -3.41
CA ASP A 58 10.59 12.58 -2.82
C ASP A 58 10.97 13.92 -2.17
N GLN A 59 10.70 15.02 -2.86
CA GLN A 59 10.90 16.37 -2.33
C GLN A 59 10.04 16.62 -1.08
N LEU A 60 8.77 16.19 -1.13
CA LEU A 60 7.83 16.36 -0.04
C LEU A 60 8.24 15.50 1.18
N ALA A 61 8.68 14.26 0.96
CA ALA A 61 9.21 13.39 2.01
C ALA A 61 10.49 13.97 2.63
N HIS A 62 11.39 14.54 1.82
CA HIS A 62 12.60 15.20 2.29
C HIS A 62 12.28 16.41 3.18
N TRP A 63 11.33 17.26 2.79
CA TRP A 63 10.87 18.38 3.61
C TRP A 63 10.22 17.93 4.91
N LEU A 64 9.34 16.92 4.86
CA LEU A 64 8.70 16.35 6.05
C LEU A 64 9.73 15.76 7.01
N ARG A 65 10.75 15.08 6.49
CA ARG A 65 11.87 14.54 7.28
C ARG A 65 12.71 15.65 7.89
N THR A 66 13.00 16.72 7.15
CA THR A 66 13.76 17.85 7.69
C THR A 66 12.97 18.52 8.83
N ASP A 67 11.67 18.68 8.65
CA ASP A 67 10.80 19.31 9.62
C ASP A 67 10.54 18.44 10.85
N SER A 68 10.61 17.10 10.74
CA SER A 68 10.43 16.23 11.91
C SER A 68 11.50 16.44 12.97
N HIS A 69 12.72 16.85 12.58
CA HIS A 69 13.82 17.14 13.50
C HIS A 69 13.72 18.53 14.16
N ARG A 70 12.82 19.40 13.68
CA ARG A 70 12.60 20.74 14.24
C ARG A 70 11.61 20.71 15.41
N PRO A 71 11.67 21.65 16.36
CA PRO A 71 10.62 21.80 17.37
C PRO A 71 9.28 22.11 16.71
N LYS A 72 8.17 21.71 17.35
CA LYS A 72 6.81 21.77 16.78
C LYS A 72 6.44 23.15 16.18
N ARG A 73 6.89 24.24 16.82
CA ARG A 73 6.65 25.62 16.39
C ARG A 73 7.32 25.99 15.04
N ASP A 74 8.42 25.32 14.70
CA ASP A 74 9.26 25.65 13.54
C ASP A 74 9.04 24.67 12.37
N ARG A 75 8.09 23.73 12.51
CA ARG A 75 7.72 22.77 11.45
C ARG A 75 6.77 23.43 10.46
N ARG A 76 7.02 23.27 9.16
CA ARG A 76 6.09 23.77 8.14
C ARG A 76 4.81 22.93 8.19
N THR A 77 3.69 23.60 8.03
CA THR A 77 2.40 22.93 7.91
C THR A 77 2.25 22.34 6.50
N ALA A 78 1.34 21.37 6.33
CA ALA A 78 1.02 20.84 5.01
C ALA A 78 0.58 21.93 4.02
N LYS A 79 -0.01 23.03 4.52
CA LYS A 79 -0.41 24.18 3.70
C LYS A 79 0.79 24.93 3.14
N VAL A 80 1.82 25.14 3.97
CA VAL A 80 3.08 25.76 3.53
C VAL A 80 3.80 24.85 2.53
N LEU A 81 3.87 23.53 2.81
CA LEU A 81 4.46 22.57 1.87
C LEU A 81 3.72 22.56 0.52
N PHE A 82 2.39 22.67 0.53
CA PHE A 82 1.60 22.79 -0.68
C PHE A 82 1.92 24.07 -1.47
N GLN A 83 2.02 25.23 -0.81
CA GLN A 83 2.41 26.48 -1.48
C GLN A 83 3.81 26.40 -2.10
N LEU A 84 4.76 25.76 -1.41
CA LEU A 84 6.10 25.51 -1.96
C LEU A 84 6.05 24.60 -3.19
N LEU A 85 5.22 23.55 -3.17
CA LEU A 85 5.00 22.70 -4.35
C LEU A 85 4.34 23.47 -5.49
N GLN A 86 3.37 24.35 -5.22
CA GLN A 86 2.77 25.20 -6.24
C GLN A 86 3.80 26.12 -6.90
N ALA A 87 4.71 26.69 -6.11
CA ALA A 87 5.82 27.49 -6.64
C ALA A 87 6.79 26.68 -7.53
N GLN A 88 6.85 25.36 -7.34
CA GLN A 88 7.62 24.42 -8.17
C GLN A 88 6.81 23.88 -9.37
N GLY A 89 5.58 24.36 -9.59
CA GLY A 89 4.75 23.96 -10.72
C GLY A 89 3.82 22.77 -10.44
N TYR A 90 3.57 22.40 -9.18
CA TYR A 90 2.63 21.32 -8.85
C TYR A 90 1.20 21.70 -9.25
N PRO A 91 0.56 20.94 -10.18
CA PRO A 91 -0.76 21.27 -10.70
C PRO A 91 -1.92 20.64 -9.88
N GLY A 92 -1.60 19.86 -8.85
CA GLY A 92 -2.60 19.15 -8.04
C GLY A 92 -3.12 19.97 -6.86
N GLY A 93 -4.09 19.42 -6.14
CA GLY A 93 -4.71 20.08 -4.99
C GLY A 93 -4.02 19.81 -3.64
N TYR A 94 -4.29 20.70 -2.67
CA TYR A 94 -3.83 20.61 -1.28
C TYR A 94 -4.18 19.26 -0.61
N ALA A 95 -5.39 18.73 -0.86
CA ALA A 95 -5.87 17.50 -0.23
C ALA A 95 -4.89 16.33 -0.42
N ARG A 96 -4.28 16.21 -1.61
CA ARG A 96 -3.35 15.12 -1.92
C ARG A 96 -2.04 15.25 -1.15
N VAL A 97 -1.54 16.49 -0.98
CA VAL A 97 -0.38 16.81 -0.15
C VAL A 97 -0.66 16.53 1.32
N ALA A 98 -1.85 16.91 1.81
CA ALA A 98 -2.27 16.66 3.18
C ALA A 98 -2.40 15.16 3.50
N ILE A 99 -3.00 14.38 2.58
CA ILE A 99 -3.10 12.93 2.69
C ILE A 99 -1.71 12.31 2.72
N PHE A 100 -0.82 12.69 1.80
CA PHE A 100 0.55 12.18 1.78
C PHE A 100 1.29 12.49 3.08
N ALA A 101 1.21 13.73 3.56
CA ALA A 101 1.85 14.13 4.81
C ALA A 101 1.28 13.37 6.02
N LYS A 102 -0.01 13.04 6.02
CA LYS A 102 -0.64 12.19 7.05
C LYS A 102 -0.09 10.76 7.00
N GLN A 103 -0.15 10.14 5.82
CA GLN A 103 0.34 8.77 5.60
C GLN A 103 1.84 8.63 5.95
N TRP A 104 2.64 9.62 5.57
CA TRP A 104 4.07 9.65 5.88
C TRP A 104 4.33 9.68 7.41
N ARG A 105 3.50 10.42 8.17
CA ARG A 105 3.59 10.43 9.64
C ARG A 105 3.16 9.09 10.25
N GLU A 106 2.07 8.50 9.75
CA GLU A 106 1.53 7.20 10.19
C GLU A 106 2.51 6.05 9.91
N ALA A 107 3.22 6.10 8.78
CA ALA A 107 4.27 5.16 8.41
C ALA A 107 5.57 5.30 9.23
N GLY A 108 5.59 6.18 10.24
CA GLY A 108 6.72 6.34 11.16
C GLY A 108 7.74 7.40 10.73
N GLY A 109 7.53 8.11 9.62
CA GLY A 109 8.45 9.15 9.14
C GLY A 109 8.63 10.30 10.14
N ALA A 110 7.66 10.53 11.01
CA ALA A 110 7.65 11.61 12.00
C ALA A 110 8.49 11.35 13.27
N SER A 111 9.27 10.27 13.33
CA SER A 111 9.95 9.86 14.57
C SER A 111 11.44 10.22 14.57
N PRO A 112 11.87 11.33 15.22
CA PRO A 112 13.26 11.49 15.64
C PRO A 112 13.64 10.60 16.83
N ALA A 113 12.66 10.15 17.62
CA ALA A 113 12.83 9.16 18.66
C ALA A 113 11.41 8.79 19.09
N ARG A 114 10.96 7.57 18.80
CA ARG A 114 10.04 6.95 19.75
C ARG A 114 10.90 6.89 21.01
N GLN A 115 10.60 7.70 22.04
CA GLN A 115 11.16 7.44 23.36
C GLN A 115 10.79 5.99 23.64
N ALA A 116 11.75 5.11 23.48
CA ALA A 116 11.59 3.72 23.83
C ALA A 116 11.54 3.74 25.35
N PHE A 117 10.32 3.86 25.88
CA PHE A 117 10.10 3.73 27.30
C PHE A 117 10.35 2.26 27.62
N ILE A 118 11.46 2.00 28.31
CA ILE A 118 11.68 0.72 28.96
C ILE A 118 10.73 0.70 30.16
N PRO A 119 9.69 -0.16 30.19
CA PRO A 119 8.86 -0.27 31.36
C PRO A 119 9.71 -0.85 32.49
N LEU A 120 10.02 -0.05 33.50
CA LEU A 120 10.61 -0.50 34.75
C LEU A 120 9.54 -1.30 35.50
N ARG A 121 9.53 -2.63 35.29
CA ARG A 121 8.72 -3.56 36.07
C ARG A 121 9.66 -4.32 37.01
N PHE A 122 9.36 -4.23 38.28
CA PHE A 122 10.08 -4.92 39.35
C PHE A 122 9.09 -5.78 40.12
N ALA A 123 9.55 -6.93 40.60
CA ALA A 123 8.78 -7.69 41.57
C ALA A 123 8.67 -6.89 42.89
N PRO A 124 7.64 -7.15 43.71
CA PRO A 124 7.55 -6.55 45.05
C PRO A 124 8.85 -6.78 45.84
N GLY A 125 9.51 -5.69 46.26
CA GLY A 125 10.76 -5.74 47.06
C GLY A 125 12.07 -5.66 46.26
N GLU A 126 12.04 -5.53 44.94
CA GLU A 126 13.24 -5.59 44.09
C GLU A 126 13.83 -4.21 43.73
N ALA A 127 13.03 -3.13 43.80
CA ALA A 127 13.49 -1.77 43.55
C ALA A 127 13.27 -0.86 44.77
N PHE A 128 14.36 -0.21 45.21
CA PHE A 128 14.36 0.81 46.24
C PHE A 128 14.87 2.11 45.61
N GLN A 129 14.06 3.17 45.65
CA GLN A 129 14.52 4.53 45.36
C GLN A 129 14.66 5.26 46.69
N PHE A 130 15.84 5.82 46.93
CA PHE A 130 16.13 6.68 48.07
C PHE A 130 16.27 8.11 47.55
N ASP A 131 15.70 9.08 48.27
CA ASP A 131 15.77 10.51 48.00
C ASP A 131 17.06 11.11 48.58
#